data_AF-A0A7W0KTQ2-F1
#
_entry.id   AF-A0A7W0KTQ2-F1
#
_cell.length_a   1.000
_cell.length_b   1.000
_cell.length_c   1.000
_cell.angle_alpha   90.00
_cell.angle_beta   90.00
_cell.angle_gamma   90.00
#
_symmetry.space_group_name_H-M   'P 1'
#
loop_
_entity.id
_entity.type
_entity.pdbx_description
1 polymer ?
#
loop_
_entity_poly.entity_id
_entity_poly.type
_entity_poly.pdbx_seq_one_letter_code
_entity_poly.pdbx_strand_id
1 'polypeptide(L)' 'RSDVLIRRYESTRRRHPASAGELLGAAIEQERALLHHLREFADVVVDTSDLNVHQLRDRVRECRCR' A
#
# COMPACT_ATOMS: atom_id res chain seq x y z
N ARG A 1 -3.33 3.94 7.26
CA ARG A 1 -3.98 2.91 8.08
C ARG A 1 -3.34 1.57 7.73
N SER A 2 -2.80 0.87 8.72
CA SER A 2 -2.02 -0.36 8.52
C SER A 2 -2.90 -1.62 8.66
N ASP A 3 -4.05 -1.47 9.30
CA ASP A 3 -5.13 -2.47 9.45
C ASP A 3 -5.72 -2.97 8.12
N VAL A 4 -5.97 -2.08 7.16
CA VAL A 4 -6.46 -2.45 5.81
C VAL A 4 -5.45 -3.31 5.06
N LEU A 5 -4.16 -3.01 5.21
CA LEU A 5 -3.08 -3.77 4.58
C LEU A 5 -2.96 -5.17 5.20
N ILE A 6 -3.00 -5.26 6.53
CA ILE A 6 -2.99 -6.54 7.27
C ILE A 6 -4.12 -7.45 6.75
N ARG A 7 -5.35 -6.96 6.67
CA ARG A 7 -6.51 -7.72 6.19
C ARG A 7 -6.39 -8.19 4.73
N ARG A 8 -5.75 -7.41 3.85
CA ARG A 8 -5.50 -7.79 2.44
C ARG A 8 -4.41 -8.86 2.31
N TYR A 9 -3.36 -8.79 3.11
CA TYR A 9 -2.32 -9.82 3.12
C TYR A 9 -2.85 -11.15 3.67
N GLU A 10 -3.69 -11.10 4.71
CA GLU A 10 -4.38 -12.27 5.25
C GLU A 10 -5.31 -12.92 4.22
N SER A 11 -6.08 -12.12 3.46
CA SER A 11 -6.99 -12.66 2.43
C SER A 11 -6.25 -13.33 1.27
N THR A 12 -5.05 -12.84 0.94
CA THR A 12 -4.26 -13.36 -0.18
C THR A 12 -3.42 -14.58 0.23
N ARG A 13 -3.36 -14.91 1.53
CA ARG A 13 -2.53 -15.98 2.12
C ARG A 13 -1.05 -15.95 1.67
N ARG A 14 -0.57 -14.83 1.14
CA ARG A 14 0.83 -14.65 0.74
C ARG A 14 1.59 -14.10 1.93
N ARG A 15 2.61 -14.83 2.38
CA ARG A 15 3.53 -14.33 3.41
C ARG A 15 4.25 -13.09 2.87
N HIS A 16 4.28 -12.03 3.68
CA HIS A 16 4.96 -10.80 3.33
C HIS A 16 6.47 -11.06 3.21
N PRO A 17 7.10 -10.83 2.04
CA PRO A 17 8.51 -11.18 1.83
C PRO A 17 9.48 -10.38 2.70
N ALA A 18 9.08 -9.19 3.19
CA ALA A 18 9.87 -8.39 4.15
C ALA A 18 9.69 -8.81 5.62
N SER A 19 8.74 -9.68 5.93
CA SER A 19 8.58 -10.25 7.28
C SER A 19 9.57 -11.40 7.43
N ALA A 20 10.83 -11.09 7.76
CA ALA A 20 11.84 -12.06 8.15
C ALA A 20 11.57 -12.68 9.55
N GLY A 21 10.30 -13.00 9.85
CA GLY A 21 9.84 -13.52 11.15
C GLY A 21 9.22 -12.47 12.09
N GLU A 22 9.13 -11.20 11.70
CA GLU A 22 8.52 -10.15 12.51
C GLU A 22 6.99 -10.03 12.33
N LEU A 23 6.32 -9.47 13.34
CA LEU A 23 4.89 -9.17 13.32
C LEU A 23 4.55 -8.30 12.10
N LEU A 24 3.49 -8.68 11.36
CA LEU A 24 3.07 -8.02 10.11
C LEU A 24 2.92 -6.50 10.24
N GLY A 25 2.49 -6.01 11.41
CA GLY A 25 2.38 -4.59 11.71
C GLY A 25 3.74 -3.87 11.76
N ALA A 26 4.78 -4.48 12.36
CA ALA A 26 6.11 -3.88 12.45
C ALA A 26 6.78 -3.79 11.07
N ALA A 27 6.61 -4.82 10.23
CA ALA A 27 7.11 -4.82 8.87
C ALA A 27 6.48 -3.69 8.02
N ILE A 28 5.18 -3.46 8.14
CA ILE A 28 4.48 -2.38 7.42
C ILE A 28 4.96 -0.99 7.85
N GLU A 29 5.22 -0.79 9.14
CA GLU A 29 5.72 0.49 9.64
C GLU A 29 7.17 0.75 9.19
N GLN A 30 8.04 -0.27 9.20
CA GLN A 30 9.39 -0.15 8.61
C GLN A 30 9.34 0.17 7.12
N GLU A 31 8.46 -0.49 6.36
CA GLU A 31 8.31 -0.26 4.93
C GLU A 31 7.80 1.17 4.66
N ARG A 32 6.87 1.67 5.49
CA ARG A 32 6.42 3.07 5.44
C ARG A 32 7.55 4.06 5.70
N ALA A 33 8.42 3.78 6.67
CA ALA A 33 9.55 4.64 6.99
C ALA A 33 10.54 4.73 5.82
N LEU A 34 10.86 3.59 5.19
CA LEU A 34 11.73 3.54 4.01
C LEU A 34 11.11 4.24 2.79
N LEU A 35 9.82 4.01 2.56
CA LEU A 35 9.08 4.60 1.44
C LEU A 35 8.69 6.07 1.67
N HIS A 36 8.90 6.61 2.88
CA HIS A 36 8.53 7.99 3.20
C HIS A 36 9.23 8.99 2.27
N HIS A 37 10.51 8.79 2.01
CA HIS A 37 11.29 9.67 1.13
C HIS A 37 10.80 9.60 -0.32
N LEU A 38 10.44 8.41 -0.81
CA LEU A 38 9.84 8.24 -2.15
C LEU A 38 8.46 8.88 -2.25
N ARG A 39 7.70 8.90 -1.15
CA ARG A 39 6.39 9.56 -1.09
C ARG A 39 6.51 11.08 -1.22
N GLU A 40 7.60 11.68 -0.74
CA GLU A 40 7.84 13.13 -0.91
C GLU A 40 8.09 13.53 -2.37
N PHE A 41 8.68 12.64 -3.17
CA PHE A 41 8.89 12.86 -4.60
C PHE A 41 7.69 12.46 -5.47
N ALA A 42 6.61 11.94 -4.88
CA ALA A 42 5.47 11.47 -5.65
C ALA A 42 4.58 12.65 -6.06
N ASP A 43 4.44 12.88 -7.37
CA ASP A 43 3.54 13.90 -7.93
C ASP A 43 2.06 13.64 -7.57
N VAL A 44 1.68 12.37 -7.47
CA VAL A 44 0.32 11.94 -7.13
C VAL A 44 0.37 10.81 -6.12
N VAL A 45 -0.28 11.01 -4.98
CA VAL A 45 -0.48 9.99 -3.94
C VAL A 45 -1.92 9.51 -3.99
N VAL A 46 -2.13 8.26 -4.39
CA VAL A 46 -3.47 7.64 -4.41
C VAL A 46 -3.67 6.79 -3.17
N ASP A 47 -4.60 7.18 -2.31
CA ASP A 47 -5.01 6.34 -1.18
C ASP A 47 -5.98 5.26 -1.66
N THR A 48 -5.55 4.00 -1.60
CA THR A 48 -6.32 2.83 -2.05
C THR A 48 -7.03 2.11 -0.91
N SER A 49 -7.05 2.69 0.30
CA SER A 49 -7.60 2.07 1.50
C SER A 49 -9.08 1.72 1.36
N ASP A 50 -9.88 2.63 0.79
CA ASP A 50 -11.34 2.48 0.63
C ASP A 50 -11.77 2.21 -0.82
N LEU A 51 -10.83 2.01 -1.75
CA LEU A 51 -11.13 1.83 -3.16
C LEU A 51 -11.38 0.36 -3.52
N ASN A 52 -12.48 0.10 -4.24
CA ASN A 52 -12.74 -1.17 -4.91
C ASN A 52 -11.87 -1.29 -6.19
N VAL A 53 -11.58 -2.51 -6.65
CA VAL A 53 -10.74 -2.81 -7.83
C VAL A 53 -11.17 -2.01 -9.06
N HIS A 54 -12.49 -1.86 -9.29
CA HIS A 54 -13.01 -1.08 -10.39
C HIS A 54 -12.75 0.42 -10.23
N GLN A 55 -12.98 0.97 -9.03
CA GLN A 55 -12.74 2.39 -8.72
C GLN A 55 -11.26 2.74 -8.79
N LEU A 56 -10.37 1.85 -8.35
CA LEU A 56 -8.92 2.02 -8.48
C LEU A 56 -8.51 2.09 -9.96
N ARG A 57 -9.03 1.18 -10.80
CA ARG A 57 -8.71 1.17 -12.23
C ARG A 57 -9.12 2.47 -12.92
N ASP A 58 -10.28 2.99 -12.57
CA ASP A 58 -10.78 4.23 -13.16
C ASP A 58 -9.98 5.44 -12.64
N ARG A 59 -9.57 5.46 -11.36
CA ARG A 59 -8.68 6.49 -10.80
C ARG A 59 -7.31 6.54 -11.45
N VAL A 60 -6.72 5.38 -11.73
CA VAL A 60 -5.43 5.28 -12.44
C VAL A 60 -5.57 5.76 -13.89
N ARG A 61 -6.72 5.52 -14.53
CA ARG A 61 -7.01 6.03 -15.88
C ARG A 61 -7.23 7.54 -15.90
N GLU A 62 -7.84 8.10 -14.85
CA GLU A 62 -8.05 9.53 -14.67
C GLU A 62 -6.77 10.28 -14.32
N CYS A 63 -5.84 9.65 -13.58
CA CYS A 63 -4.50 10.19 -13.31
C CYS A 63 -3.60 10.12 -14.56
N ARG A 64 -4.09 10.62 -15.69
CA ARG A 64 -3.23 10.98 -16.81
C ARG A 64 -2.49 12.25 -16.44
N CYS A 65 -1.17 12.12 -16.22
CA CYS A 65 -0.28 13.27 -16.34
C CYS A 65 -0.52 13.94 -17.70
N ARG A 66 -0.65 15.26 -17.66
CA ARG A 66 -0.49 16.10 -18.84
C ARG A 66 0.99 16.26 -19.14
#